data_AF-A0A919PT06-F1
#
_entry.id   AF-A0A919PT06-F1
#
_cell.length_a   1.000
_cell.length_b   1.000
_cell.length_c   1.000
_cell.angle_alpha   90.00
_cell.angle_beta   90.00
_cell.angle_gamma   90.00
#
_symmetry.space_group_name_H-M   'P 1'
#
loop_
_entity.id
_entity.type
_entity.pdbx_description
1 polymer ?
#
loop_
_entity_poly.entity_id
_entity_poly.type
_entity_poly.pdbx_seq_one_letter_code
_entity_poly.pdbx_strand_id
1 'polypeptide(L)'
;MPIGAGSPTLEDMKNLWKVSGAVALGLVAAVATSAPSYAVIGGAPPAPGAYPSYFGAVTAFYDNGTAKCGGSLIAADVILTAAHCVHGSSGARVVIGAGDNLAFGFTEHPLYDGDTSDGHDLALIYLAPGATGTVTPIQAGAPWDAGAYFANTPATIMGKGVTSTDGAPNAQLLLAQTTLRSDSDMSDLFDPWWGFDHWNEPLMIGAGTSAHTVCNGDSGGPLVVDRGHPVQVGVASFAHVSFFGTECDDAAGFAELANAQLAWLAQTVPSIVPGWGSCLSPTGSPGTPHALYGTTSFPGAKQDGNRWWSIWCEGAPATVKVPDLRGESVTEAKDDLAALGLHVGGVGLAVDNSCELINLVMAQSPAPGTVVSPGSGVNLTVGKRPKNPCP
;
A
#
# COMPACT_ATOMS: atom_id res chain seq x y z
N MET A 1 24.89 59.73 42.86
CA MET A 1 25.92 59.02 43.66
C MET A 1 25.51 57.56 43.71
N PRO A 2 26.40 56.61 43.37
CA PRO A 2 26.02 55.27 42.97
C PRO A 2 25.96 54.32 44.18
N ILE A 3 25.06 53.34 44.14
CA ILE A 3 25.09 52.17 45.01
C ILE A 3 25.40 50.98 44.10
N GLY A 4 26.67 50.59 44.05
CA GLY A 4 27.09 49.33 43.45
C GLY A 4 26.81 48.19 44.42
N ALA A 5 26.06 47.19 43.97
CA ALA A 5 25.98 45.90 44.65
C ALA A 5 26.95 44.96 43.95
N GLY A 6 28.03 44.61 44.65
CA GLY A 6 29.00 43.61 44.22
C GLY A 6 28.40 42.21 44.22
N SER A 7 28.86 41.39 43.29
CA SER A 7 28.62 39.95 43.24
C SER A 7 29.23 39.23 44.46
N PRO A 8 28.58 38.19 45.00
CA PRO A 8 29.07 37.45 46.16
C PRO A 8 30.33 36.63 45.81
N THR A 9 31.24 36.51 46.77
CA THR A 9 32.52 35.80 46.62
C THR A 9 32.37 34.30 46.91
N LEU A 10 33.34 33.51 46.42
CA LEU A 10 33.39 32.05 46.48
C LEU A 10 33.42 31.44 47.91
N GLU A 11 33.56 32.29 48.94
CA GLU A 11 33.57 31.89 50.36
C GLU A 11 32.14 31.72 50.93
N ASP A 12 31.13 32.38 50.37
CA ASP A 12 29.74 32.35 50.88
C ASP A 12 29.00 31.05 50.55
N MET A 13 29.53 30.24 49.62
CA MET A 13 28.90 28.99 49.16
C MET A 13 29.30 27.74 49.98
N LYS A 14 30.20 27.84 50.96
CA LYS A 14 30.76 26.66 51.64
C LYS A 14 30.10 26.26 52.98
N ASN A 15 29.05 26.96 53.42
CA ASN A 15 28.47 26.73 54.76
C ASN A 15 27.02 26.20 54.82
N LEU A 16 26.48 25.63 53.73
CA LEU A 16 25.11 25.10 53.71
C LEU A 16 24.99 23.56 53.73
N TRP A 17 25.98 22.86 54.29
CA TRP A 17 25.96 21.39 54.36
C TRP A 17 26.13 20.83 55.77
N LYS A 18 25.26 21.22 56.71
CA LYS A 18 25.07 20.51 58.00
C LYS A 18 23.66 20.70 58.57
N VAL A 19 22.67 19.94 58.10
CA VAL A 19 21.58 19.45 58.95
C VAL A 19 21.17 18.06 58.47
N SER A 20 21.47 17.05 59.29
CA SER A 20 21.00 15.68 59.14
C SER A 20 19.55 15.59 59.59
N GLY A 21 18.67 15.09 58.73
CA GLY A 21 17.31 14.68 59.07
C GLY A 21 17.05 13.28 58.54
N ALA A 22 17.04 12.29 59.43
CA ALA A 22 16.73 10.92 59.11
C ALA A 22 15.23 10.76 58.84
N VAL A 23 14.86 10.42 57.60
CA VAL A 23 13.55 9.87 57.26
C VAL A 23 13.80 8.48 56.67
N ALA A 24 13.54 7.46 57.47
CA ALA A 24 13.49 6.08 57.01
C ALA A 24 12.14 5.84 56.32
N LEU A 25 12.10 6.07 55.02
CA LEU A 25 11.06 5.57 54.14
C LEU A 25 11.71 4.45 53.31
N GLY A 26 11.21 3.23 53.49
CA GLY A 26 11.72 2.04 52.83
C GLY A 26 11.67 2.20 51.32
N LEU A 27 12.84 2.38 50.71
CA LEU A 27 13.04 2.09 49.30
C LEU A 27 13.02 0.56 49.18
N VAL A 28 11.84 0.02 48.87
CA VAL A 28 11.82 -1.17 48.02
C VAL A 28 12.52 -0.70 46.75
N ALA A 29 13.79 -1.06 46.59
CA ALA A 29 14.43 -1.01 45.30
C ALA A 29 13.62 -1.96 44.42
N ALA A 30 12.62 -1.41 43.72
CA ALA A 30 12.19 -2.01 42.48
C ALA A 30 13.46 -2.11 41.66
N VAL A 31 14.01 -3.31 41.58
CA VAL A 31 14.94 -3.65 40.52
C VAL A 31 14.09 -3.48 39.28
N ALA A 32 14.08 -2.28 38.72
CA ALA A 32 13.66 -2.07 37.36
C ALA A 32 14.67 -2.88 36.56
N THR A 33 14.31 -4.12 36.27
CA THR A 33 14.97 -4.89 35.23
C THR A 33 14.82 -4.03 33.99
N SER A 34 15.90 -3.36 33.57
CA SER A 34 15.98 -2.79 32.24
C SER A 34 15.69 -3.95 31.29
N ALA A 35 14.46 -4.00 30.76
CA ALA A 35 14.14 -4.94 29.71
C ALA A 35 15.10 -4.65 28.55
N PRO A 36 15.73 -5.68 27.95
CA PRO A 36 16.63 -5.44 26.82
C PRO A 36 15.83 -4.75 25.71
N SER A 37 16.35 -3.65 25.19
CA SER A 37 15.78 -2.96 24.04
C SER A 37 15.97 -3.81 22.78
N TYR A 38 14.98 -3.78 21.89
CA TYR A 38 14.68 -4.74 20.83
C TYR A 38 14.69 -4.03 19.45
N ALA A 39 15.06 -4.73 18.36
CA ALA A 39 14.91 -4.24 16.98
C ALA A 39 13.43 -3.96 16.71
N VAL A 40 13.06 -2.85 16.07
CA VAL A 40 11.73 -2.25 16.27
C VAL A 40 11.49 -1.99 17.77
N ILE A 41 11.45 -0.73 18.16
CA ILE A 41 11.27 -0.34 19.56
C ILE A 41 9.90 -0.82 20.04
N GLY A 42 9.84 -1.38 21.26
CA GLY A 42 8.64 -2.05 21.79
C GLY A 42 8.27 -3.36 21.10
N GLY A 43 9.11 -3.85 20.18
CA GLY A 43 8.88 -5.06 19.42
C GLY A 43 9.09 -6.33 20.23
N ALA A 44 8.38 -7.38 19.83
CA ALA A 44 8.56 -8.73 20.34
C ALA A 44 8.67 -9.74 19.18
N PRO A 45 9.31 -10.90 19.40
CA PRO A 45 9.31 -11.95 18.38
C PRO A 45 7.87 -12.37 18.03
N PRO A 46 7.59 -12.73 16.77
CA PRO A 46 6.29 -13.26 16.41
C PRO A 46 5.99 -14.52 17.21
N ALA A 47 4.72 -14.75 17.52
CA ALA A 47 4.28 -15.99 18.15
C ALA A 47 4.76 -17.21 17.32
N PRO A 48 5.05 -18.37 17.96
CA PRO A 48 5.44 -19.57 17.21
C PRO A 48 4.42 -19.91 16.11
N GLY A 49 4.90 -19.99 14.86
CA GLY A 49 4.04 -20.24 13.69
C GLY A 49 3.38 -19.00 13.07
N ALA A 50 3.53 -17.81 13.68
CA ALA A 50 3.03 -16.53 13.16
C ALA A 50 4.15 -15.67 12.53
N TYR A 51 5.25 -16.29 12.10
CA TYR A 51 6.32 -15.57 11.40
C TYR A 51 5.75 -15.04 10.08
N PRO A 52 5.77 -13.72 9.84
CA PRO A 52 5.21 -13.19 8.60
C PRO A 52 6.13 -13.61 7.46
N SER A 53 5.65 -14.55 6.64
CA SER A 53 6.47 -15.19 5.62
C SER A 53 7.01 -14.20 4.59
N TYR A 54 6.27 -13.11 4.35
CA TYR A 54 6.60 -12.07 3.38
C TYR A 54 7.78 -11.19 3.80
N PHE A 55 8.23 -11.20 5.06
CA PHE A 55 9.38 -10.37 5.46
C PHE A 55 10.70 -10.94 4.95
N GLY A 56 11.49 -10.09 4.29
CA GLY A 56 12.85 -10.36 3.85
C GLY A 56 13.87 -9.54 4.64
N ALA A 57 14.91 -10.18 5.15
CA ALA A 57 16.09 -9.47 5.65
C ALA A 57 17.03 -9.20 4.47
N VAL A 58 17.31 -7.94 4.19
CA VAL A 58 18.13 -7.48 3.07
C VAL A 58 19.51 -7.10 3.59
N THR A 59 20.55 -7.64 2.97
CA THR A 59 21.94 -7.22 3.19
C THR A 59 22.51 -6.73 1.87
N ALA A 60 22.66 -5.42 1.73
CA ALA A 60 23.25 -4.79 0.55
C ALA A 60 24.77 -4.63 0.72
N PHE A 61 25.51 -4.88 -0.35
CA PHE A 61 26.97 -4.83 -0.38
C PHE A 61 27.45 -3.55 -1.07
N TYR A 62 28.42 -2.89 -0.44
CA TYR A 62 29.06 -1.67 -0.91
C TYR A 62 30.57 -1.84 -0.89
N ASP A 63 31.29 -1.05 -1.67
CA ASP A 63 32.76 -1.10 -1.71
C ASP A 63 33.40 -0.79 -0.35
N ASN A 64 32.69 -0.06 0.52
CA ASN A 64 33.14 0.38 1.84
C ASN A 64 32.42 -0.31 3.02
N GLY A 65 31.55 -1.29 2.78
CA GLY A 65 30.79 -1.93 3.85
C GLY A 65 29.53 -2.66 3.42
N THR A 66 28.61 -2.85 4.35
CA THR A 66 27.31 -3.48 4.09
C THR A 66 26.21 -2.73 4.82
N ALA A 67 25.08 -2.51 4.16
CA ALA A 67 23.85 -2.06 4.83
C ALA A 67 22.98 -3.28 5.16
N LYS A 68 22.27 -3.21 6.29
CA LYS A 68 21.27 -4.19 6.70
C LYS A 68 19.92 -3.49 6.77
N CYS A 69 18.96 -4.02 6.04
CA CYS A 69 17.63 -3.46 5.89
C CYS A 69 16.57 -4.56 5.98
N GLY A 70 15.33 -4.14 6.16
CA GLY A 70 14.15 -4.94 5.90
C GLY A 70 13.73 -4.90 4.43
N GLY A 71 12.72 -5.70 4.15
CA GLY A 71 12.07 -5.79 2.85
C GLY A 71 10.83 -6.68 2.97
N SER A 72 10.00 -6.63 1.94
CA SER A 72 8.73 -7.34 1.89
C SER A 72 8.53 -7.96 0.52
N LEU A 73 8.14 -9.23 0.48
CA LEU A 73 7.80 -9.89 -0.76
C LEU A 73 6.43 -9.41 -1.23
N ILE A 74 6.38 -8.78 -2.39
CA ILE A 74 5.17 -8.17 -2.97
C ILE A 74 4.71 -8.85 -4.26
N ALA A 75 5.59 -9.65 -4.87
CA ALA A 75 5.29 -10.57 -5.96
C ALA A 75 6.13 -11.84 -5.81
N ALA A 76 5.98 -12.83 -6.69
CA ALA A 76 6.63 -14.14 -6.56
C ALA A 76 8.16 -14.06 -6.36
N ASP A 77 8.81 -13.07 -6.95
CA ASP A 77 10.27 -12.91 -7.01
C ASP A 77 10.73 -11.45 -6.85
N VAL A 78 9.86 -10.60 -6.30
CA VAL A 78 10.12 -9.16 -6.12
C VAL A 78 9.97 -8.76 -4.68
N ILE A 79 11.04 -8.20 -4.11
CA ILE A 79 11.07 -7.63 -2.77
C ILE A 79 10.97 -6.10 -2.88
N LEU A 80 10.03 -5.51 -2.17
CA LEU A 80 9.95 -4.08 -1.93
C LEU A 80 10.77 -3.71 -0.71
N THR A 81 11.62 -2.70 -0.84
CA THR A 81 12.49 -2.14 0.20
C THR A 81 12.64 -0.63 -0.02
N ALA A 82 13.45 0.04 0.81
CA ALA A 82 13.77 1.46 0.65
C ALA A 82 14.87 1.65 -0.42
N ALA A 83 14.86 2.78 -1.13
CA ALA A 83 15.87 3.07 -2.13
C ALA A 83 17.26 3.26 -1.52
N HIS A 84 17.36 3.96 -0.39
CA HIS A 84 18.63 4.18 0.30
C HIS A 84 19.31 2.87 0.75
N CYS A 85 18.54 1.78 0.92
CA CYS A 85 19.07 0.47 1.27
C CYS A 85 19.84 -0.21 0.14
N VAL A 86 19.60 0.18 -1.12
CA VAL A 86 20.22 -0.43 -2.31
C VAL A 86 20.94 0.57 -3.21
N HIS A 87 20.77 1.87 -2.95
CA HIS A 87 21.36 2.94 -3.74
C HIS A 87 22.87 2.87 -3.77
N GLY A 88 23.45 2.65 -4.96
CA GLY A 88 24.90 2.50 -5.14
C GLY A 88 25.46 1.15 -4.67
N SER A 89 24.62 0.18 -4.31
CA SER A 89 25.07 -1.17 -3.95
C SER A 89 25.58 -1.95 -5.16
N SER A 90 26.59 -2.79 -4.95
CA SER A 90 27.13 -3.70 -5.97
C SER A 90 26.44 -5.07 -6.00
N GLY A 91 25.57 -5.33 -5.02
CA GLY A 91 24.77 -6.55 -4.91
C GLY A 91 24.02 -6.61 -3.58
N ALA A 92 23.14 -7.59 -3.42
CA ALA A 92 22.44 -7.81 -2.16
C ALA A 92 22.13 -9.29 -1.95
N ARG A 93 22.06 -9.69 -0.67
CA ARG A 93 21.45 -10.94 -0.22
C ARG A 93 20.10 -10.66 0.41
N VAL A 94 19.15 -11.54 0.17
CA VAL A 94 17.83 -11.52 0.79
C VAL A 94 17.57 -12.85 1.46
N VAL A 95 17.38 -12.81 2.78
CA VAL A 95 16.93 -13.96 3.56
C VAL A 95 15.42 -13.85 3.76
N ILE A 96 14.67 -14.78 3.16
CA ILE A 96 13.21 -14.83 3.24
C ILE A 96 12.71 -16.26 3.39
N GLY A 97 11.77 -16.48 4.31
CA GLY A 97 11.39 -17.83 4.73
C GLY A 97 12.62 -18.62 5.20
N ALA A 98 12.88 -19.77 4.57
CA ALA A 98 14.07 -20.60 4.83
C ALA A 98 15.20 -20.39 3.80
N GLY A 99 15.03 -19.48 2.82
CA GLY A 99 15.99 -19.26 1.73
C GLY A 99 16.94 -18.09 2.00
N ASP A 100 18.19 -18.22 1.54
CA ASP A 100 19.18 -17.14 1.41
C ASP A 100 19.47 -16.97 -0.09
N ASN A 101 19.07 -15.83 -0.64
CA ASN A 101 19.00 -15.59 -2.07
C ASN A 101 19.88 -14.40 -2.46
N LEU A 102 20.57 -14.52 -3.58
CA LEU A 102 21.27 -13.39 -4.19
C LEU A 102 20.32 -12.62 -5.12
N ALA A 103 20.32 -11.29 -4.98
CA ALA A 103 19.67 -10.40 -5.92
C ALA A 103 20.38 -10.46 -7.28
N PHE A 104 19.61 -10.42 -8.36
CA PHE A 104 20.16 -10.32 -9.71
C PHE A 104 19.96 -8.91 -10.32
N GLY A 105 19.20 -8.05 -9.66
CA GLY A 105 18.98 -6.68 -10.10
C GLY A 105 18.19 -5.85 -9.09
N PHE A 106 18.21 -4.54 -9.32
CA PHE A 106 17.51 -3.53 -8.53
C PHE A 106 16.76 -2.54 -9.42
N THR A 107 15.72 -1.92 -8.90
CA THR A 107 15.09 -0.75 -9.51
C THR A 107 14.71 0.22 -8.41
N GLU A 108 15.40 1.35 -8.35
CA GLU A 108 15.03 2.47 -7.47
C GLU A 108 13.86 3.25 -8.08
N HIS A 109 13.08 3.91 -7.23
CA HIS A 109 12.08 4.86 -7.68
C HIS A 109 12.79 5.92 -8.53
N PRO A 110 12.29 6.25 -9.72
CA PRO A 110 13.03 7.06 -10.68
C PRO A 110 13.15 8.54 -10.32
N LEU A 111 12.47 8.97 -9.26
CA LEU A 111 12.58 10.31 -8.69
C LEU A 111 13.40 10.35 -7.41
N TYR A 112 13.82 9.19 -6.87
CA TYR A 112 14.73 9.15 -5.73
C TYR A 112 16.06 9.79 -6.13
N ASP A 113 16.50 10.77 -5.36
CA ASP A 113 17.71 11.55 -5.63
C ASP A 113 18.82 11.35 -4.58
N GLY A 114 18.59 10.46 -3.61
CA GLY A 114 19.47 10.23 -2.47
C GLY A 114 18.95 10.83 -1.17
N ASP A 115 17.98 11.74 -1.24
CA ASP A 115 17.30 12.32 -0.09
C ASP A 115 16.12 11.41 0.33
N THR A 116 16.06 11.02 1.61
CA THR A 116 14.93 10.24 2.14
C THR A 116 13.70 11.11 2.46
N SER A 117 13.88 12.43 2.50
CA SER A 117 12.85 13.40 2.86
C SER A 117 11.98 13.88 1.68
N ASP A 118 12.28 13.43 0.46
CA ASP A 118 11.43 13.73 -0.71
C ASP A 118 10.21 12.80 -0.82
N GLY A 119 10.23 11.66 -0.12
CA GLY A 119 9.20 10.63 -0.13
C GLY A 119 9.41 9.54 -1.20
N HIS A 120 10.33 9.69 -2.14
CA HIS A 120 10.57 8.72 -3.22
C HIS A 120 11.50 7.57 -2.82
N ASP A 121 11.72 7.35 -1.53
CA ASP A 121 12.60 6.31 -0.98
C ASP A 121 12.01 4.87 -1.08
N LEU A 122 11.85 4.40 -2.32
CA LEU A 122 11.34 3.07 -2.65
C LEU A 122 12.26 2.38 -3.66
N ALA A 123 12.50 1.09 -3.47
CA ALA A 123 13.20 0.27 -4.45
C ALA A 123 12.70 -1.17 -4.47
N LEU A 124 12.96 -1.81 -5.61
CA LEU A 124 12.67 -3.20 -5.88
C LEU A 124 13.98 -3.98 -5.96
N ILE A 125 13.99 -5.16 -5.34
CA ILE A 125 15.04 -6.17 -5.50
C ILE A 125 14.43 -7.36 -6.24
N TYR A 126 15.09 -7.82 -7.30
CA TYR A 126 14.64 -8.97 -8.07
C TYR A 126 15.45 -10.21 -7.71
N LEU A 127 14.74 -11.32 -7.45
CA LEU A 127 15.29 -12.62 -7.09
C LEU A 127 15.09 -13.63 -8.21
N ALA A 128 15.95 -14.64 -8.31
CA ALA A 128 15.77 -15.68 -9.31
C ALA A 128 14.37 -16.34 -9.21
N PRO A 129 13.73 -16.73 -10.33
CA PRO A 129 12.44 -17.41 -10.28
C PRO A 129 12.47 -18.64 -9.36
N GLY A 130 11.49 -18.74 -8.45
CA GLY A 130 11.40 -19.83 -7.47
C GLY A 130 12.24 -19.65 -6.19
N ALA A 131 13.02 -18.57 -6.06
CA ALA A 131 13.85 -18.26 -4.89
C ALA A 131 13.08 -18.17 -3.56
N THR A 132 11.78 -17.88 -3.64
CA THR A 132 10.90 -17.61 -2.48
C THR A 132 10.11 -18.84 -2.04
N GLY A 133 10.14 -19.93 -2.82
CA GLY A 133 9.51 -21.21 -2.48
C GLY A 133 8.00 -21.08 -2.21
N THR A 134 7.58 -21.38 -1.00
CA THR A 134 6.16 -21.33 -0.56
C THR A 134 5.79 -20.05 0.17
N VAL A 135 6.67 -19.05 0.19
CA VAL A 135 6.39 -17.77 0.83
C VAL A 135 5.28 -17.05 0.07
N THR A 136 4.24 -16.63 0.78
CA THR A 136 3.16 -15.83 0.21
C THR A 136 3.55 -14.36 0.21
N PRO A 137 3.49 -13.66 -0.93
CA PRO A 137 3.67 -12.21 -0.99
C PRO A 137 2.57 -11.48 -0.21
N ILE A 138 2.92 -10.37 0.44
CA ILE A 138 1.94 -9.44 0.98
C ILE A 138 1.36 -8.59 -0.15
N GLN A 139 0.10 -8.22 -0.02
CA GLN A 139 -0.52 -7.25 -0.92
C GLN A 139 -0.06 -5.84 -0.56
N ALA A 140 0.36 -5.06 -1.55
CA ALA A 140 0.40 -3.61 -1.40
C ALA A 140 -1.05 -3.10 -1.27
N GLY A 141 -1.27 -2.10 -0.42
CA GLY A 141 -2.59 -1.52 -0.20
C GLY A 141 -3.21 -1.07 -1.52
N ALA A 142 -4.46 -1.46 -1.72
CA ALA A 142 -5.23 -1.04 -2.87
C ALA A 142 -5.71 0.41 -2.69
N PRO A 143 -5.88 1.17 -3.78
CA PRO A 143 -6.45 2.52 -3.71
C PRO A 143 -7.86 2.58 -3.11
N TRP A 144 -8.57 1.45 -3.05
CA TRP A 144 -9.92 1.33 -2.48
C TRP A 144 -9.94 0.69 -1.09
N ASP A 145 -8.79 0.51 -0.44
CA ASP A 145 -8.71 0.11 0.96
C ASP A 145 -9.05 1.30 1.87
N ALA A 146 -10.30 1.75 1.78
CA ALA A 146 -10.80 2.96 2.41
C ALA A 146 -10.58 2.91 3.93
N GLY A 147 -9.67 3.75 4.40
CA GLY A 147 -9.30 3.87 5.81
C GLY A 147 -8.14 3.00 6.29
N ALA A 148 -7.45 2.29 5.40
CA ALA A 148 -6.14 1.70 5.75
C ALA A 148 -5.08 2.78 6.02
N TYR A 149 -5.24 3.98 5.45
CA TYR A 149 -4.29 5.10 5.52
C TYR A 149 -4.69 6.19 6.53
N PHE A 150 -5.78 6.02 7.31
CA PHE A 150 -6.23 7.06 8.24
C PHE A 150 -5.42 7.08 9.52
N ALA A 151 -5.17 8.28 10.06
CA ALA A 151 -4.57 8.46 11.38
C ALA A 151 -5.30 7.65 12.46
N ASN A 152 -4.55 7.18 13.45
CA ASN A 152 -5.00 6.27 14.52
C ASN A 152 -5.41 4.86 14.07
N THR A 153 -5.26 4.52 12.78
CA THR A 153 -5.46 3.14 12.34
C THR A 153 -4.37 2.25 12.95
N PRO A 154 -4.72 1.13 13.60
CA PRO A 154 -3.74 0.18 14.11
C PRO A 154 -2.89 -0.38 12.97
N ALA A 155 -1.58 -0.43 13.20
CA ALA A 155 -0.61 -0.90 12.23
C ALA A 155 0.46 -1.77 12.91
N THR A 156 1.13 -2.59 12.12
CA THR A 156 2.26 -3.41 12.53
C THR A 156 3.50 -2.97 11.78
N ILE A 157 4.57 -2.70 12.52
CA ILE A 157 5.91 -2.48 12.00
C ILE A 157 6.78 -3.68 12.33
N MET A 158 7.76 -3.96 11.49
CA MET A 158 8.59 -5.15 11.64
C MET A 158 9.98 -5.01 11.03
N GLY A 159 10.97 -5.60 11.69
CA GLY A 159 12.37 -5.43 11.29
C GLY A 159 13.36 -6.29 12.07
N LYS A 160 14.62 -6.21 11.64
CA LYS A 160 15.78 -6.88 12.25
C LYS A 160 16.92 -5.89 12.53
N GLY A 161 16.58 -4.60 12.65
CA GLY A 161 17.50 -3.51 12.93
C GLY A 161 18.22 -3.62 14.27
N VAL A 162 18.99 -2.58 14.61
CA VAL A 162 19.69 -2.49 15.88
C VAL A 162 18.71 -2.24 17.01
N THR A 163 19.04 -2.79 18.17
CA THR A 163 18.15 -2.80 19.32
C THR A 163 18.48 -1.71 20.33
N SER A 164 19.54 -0.94 20.08
CA SER A 164 19.93 0.31 20.73
C SER A 164 20.98 1.01 19.85
N THR A 165 21.29 2.24 20.21
CA THR A 165 22.20 3.17 19.51
C THR A 165 23.61 2.65 19.21
N ASP A 166 24.09 1.66 19.96
CA ASP A 166 25.38 0.98 19.77
C ASP A 166 25.23 -0.56 19.73
N GLY A 167 24.01 -1.06 19.50
CA GLY A 167 23.66 -2.48 19.60
C GLY A 167 23.94 -3.29 18.33
N ALA A 168 24.22 -4.59 18.48
CA ALA A 168 24.23 -5.50 17.34
C ALA A 168 22.79 -5.70 16.80
N PRO A 169 22.60 -5.79 15.47
CA PRO A 169 21.31 -6.15 14.88
C PRO A 169 20.74 -7.41 15.51
N ASN A 170 19.43 -7.43 15.78
CA ASN A 170 18.82 -8.63 16.37
C ASN A 170 18.92 -9.81 15.39
N ALA A 171 19.33 -10.97 15.87
CA ALA A 171 19.30 -12.20 15.09
C ALA A 171 17.86 -12.61 14.72
N GLN A 172 16.87 -12.15 15.49
CA GLN A 172 15.46 -12.48 15.34
C GLN A 172 14.67 -11.29 14.77
N LEU A 173 13.71 -11.61 13.89
CA LEU A 173 12.67 -10.68 13.45
C LEU A 173 11.79 -10.31 14.64
N LEU A 174 11.48 -9.03 14.74
CA LEU A 174 10.57 -8.50 15.74
C LEU A 174 9.45 -7.70 15.09
N LEU A 175 8.31 -7.67 15.76
CA LEU A 175 7.12 -6.94 15.37
C LEU A 175 6.66 -6.07 16.53
N ALA A 176 6.23 -4.84 16.25
CA ALA A 176 5.55 -3.98 17.21
C ALA A 176 4.19 -3.55 16.65
N GLN A 177 3.20 -3.53 17.55
CA GLN A 177 1.92 -2.88 17.27
C GLN A 177 2.05 -1.39 17.50
N THR A 178 1.56 -0.60 16.56
CA THR A 178 1.60 0.85 16.60
C THR A 178 0.36 1.43 15.95
N THR A 179 0.33 2.75 15.76
CA THR A 179 -0.76 3.45 15.08
C THR A 179 -0.21 4.42 14.06
N LEU A 180 -0.96 4.62 12.98
CA LEU A 180 -0.70 5.69 12.03
C LEU A 180 -0.85 7.07 12.71
N ARG A 181 -0.03 8.02 12.30
CA ARG A 181 -0.08 9.44 12.72
C ARG A 181 -0.76 10.27 11.64
N SER A 182 -1.31 11.42 12.01
CA SER A 182 -1.82 12.37 11.03
C SER A 182 -0.68 13.13 10.38
N ASP A 183 -0.92 13.62 9.16
CA ASP A 183 0.02 14.50 8.47
C ASP A 183 0.37 15.74 9.29
N SER A 184 -0.59 16.31 10.01
CA SER A 184 -0.35 17.44 10.91
C SER A 184 0.67 17.10 12.01
N ASP A 185 0.51 15.94 12.66
CA ASP A 185 1.41 15.52 13.74
C ASP A 185 2.82 15.26 13.19
N MET A 186 2.92 14.68 12.00
CA MET A 186 4.20 14.38 11.36
C MET A 186 4.87 15.64 10.84
N SER A 187 4.10 16.59 10.29
CA SER A 187 4.62 17.89 9.88
C SER A 187 5.16 18.70 11.07
N ASP A 188 4.53 18.60 12.24
CA ASP A 188 5.02 19.24 13.47
C ASP A 188 6.29 18.54 14.00
N LEU A 189 6.35 17.20 13.90
CA LEU A 189 7.47 16.39 14.38
C LEU A 189 8.72 16.56 13.51
N PHE A 190 8.54 16.65 12.19
CA PHE A 190 9.61 16.82 11.19
C PHE A 190 9.64 18.26 10.66
N ASP A 191 9.38 19.24 11.53
CA ASP A 191 9.42 20.65 11.14
C ASP A 191 10.88 21.11 10.89
N PRO A 192 11.20 21.66 9.70
CA PRO A 192 12.54 22.13 9.35
C PRO A 192 13.21 23.11 10.32
N TRP A 193 12.45 23.81 11.18
CA TRP A 193 13.04 24.71 12.20
C TRP A 193 13.94 23.98 13.20
N TRP A 194 13.81 22.65 13.33
CA TRP A 194 14.54 21.83 14.31
C TRP A 194 15.62 20.92 13.70
N GLY A 195 15.80 20.94 12.38
CA GLY A 195 17.04 20.51 11.74
C GLY A 195 17.08 19.15 11.04
N PHE A 196 15.96 18.46 10.81
CA PHE A 196 15.94 17.27 9.95
C PHE A 196 14.65 17.20 9.13
N ASP A 197 14.83 17.12 7.80
CA ASP A 197 13.94 16.58 6.77
C ASP A 197 12.54 17.21 6.58
N HIS A 198 12.16 17.46 5.33
CA HIS A 198 10.84 17.99 4.98
C HIS A 198 9.79 16.87 5.01
N TRP A 199 8.73 17.00 5.81
CA TRP A 199 7.58 16.10 5.71
C TRP A 199 6.83 16.34 4.39
N ASN A 200 6.76 15.32 3.52
CA ASN A 200 6.05 15.40 2.25
C ASN A 200 4.72 14.62 2.32
N GLU A 201 3.68 15.28 2.86
CA GLU A 201 2.36 14.67 3.14
C GLU A 201 1.79 13.81 1.97
N PRO A 202 1.86 14.22 0.69
CA PRO A 202 1.32 13.42 -0.41
C PRO A 202 2.05 12.11 -0.74
N LEU A 203 3.27 11.90 -0.22
CA LEU A 203 4.16 10.77 -0.54
C LEU A 203 4.63 10.00 0.70
N MET A 204 4.20 10.41 1.89
CA MET A 204 4.69 9.86 3.15
C MET A 204 3.57 9.52 4.09
N ILE A 205 3.77 8.45 4.85
CA ILE A 205 2.85 8.02 5.90
C ILE A 205 3.59 7.86 7.21
N GLY A 206 3.04 8.46 8.26
CA GLY A 206 3.64 8.43 9.59
C GLY A 206 3.09 7.30 10.43
N ALA A 207 3.96 6.62 11.15
CA ALA A 207 3.54 5.64 12.15
C ALA A 207 4.54 5.61 13.30
N GLY A 208 4.03 5.36 14.50
CA GLY A 208 4.89 5.19 15.65
C GLY A 208 4.50 6.02 16.87
N THR A 209 5.10 5.62 17.97
CA THR A 209 5.10 6.34 19.25
C THR A 209 6.49 6.20 19.85
N SER A 210 6.78 6.95 20.90
CA SER A 210 8.03 6.82 21.65
C SER A 210 8.31 5.42 22.21
N ALA A 211 7.29 4.59 22.37
CA ALA A 211 7.43 3.21 22.83
C ALA A 211 7.40 2.17 21.71
N HIS A 212 6.88 2.52 20.52
CA HIS A 212 6.66 1.56 19.42
C HIS A 212 6.95 2.22 18.08
N THR A 213 8.18 2.10 17.59
CA THR A 213 8.66 2.75 16.36
C THR A 213 9.77 1.93 15.67
N VAL A 214 10.07 2.26 14.42
CA VAL A 214 11.22 1.67 13.70
C VAL A 214 12.49 2.41 14.08
N CYS A 215 13.64 1.76 13.91
CA CYS A 215 14.94 2.38 14.15
C CYS A 215 15.98 1.93 13.11
N ASN A 216 17.24 2.28 13.35
CA ASN A 216 18.36 1.96 12.46
C ASN A 216 18.37 0.48 12.08
N GLY A 217 18.37 0.18 10.78
CA GLY A 217 18.37 -1.18 10.23
C GLY A 217 16.99 -1.85 10.10
N ASP A 218 15.92 -1.17 10.51
CA ASP A 218 14.54 -1.55 10.14
C ASP A 218 14.11 -0.92 8.80
N SER A 219 14.91 0.02 8.27
CA SER A 219 14.72 0.65 6.96
C SER A 219 14.41 -0.36 5.86
N GLY A 220 13.47 -0.04 4.98
CA GLY A 220 12.95 -0.94 3.96
C GLY A 220 11.95 -1.97 4.46
N GLY A 221 11.74 -2.09 5.77
CA GLY A 221 10.72 -2.96 6.37
C GLY A 221 9.30 -2.49 6.06
N PRO A 222 8.31 -3.40 6.03
CA PRO A 222 6.92 -3.05 5.71
C PRO A 222 6.19 -2.42 6.92
N LEU A 223 5.36 -1.41 6.63
CA LEU A 223 4.29 -0.94 7.51
C LEU A 223 2.98 -1.60 7.07
N VAL A 224 2.39 -2.43 7.93
CA VAL A 224 1.24 -3.29 7.59
C VAL A 224 0.01 -2.87 8.37
N VAL A 225 -1.11 -2.71 7.68
CA VAL A 225 -2.43 -2.50 8.29
C VAL A 225 -3.28 -3.73 8.03
N ASP A 226 -3.87 -4.29 9.09
CA ASP A 226 -4.76 -5.45 8.99
C ASP A 226 -6.17 -5.08 9.48
N ARG A 227 -7.10 -5.02 8.54
CA ARG A 227 -8.53 -4.77 8.80
C ARG A 227 -9.38 -5.97 8.38
N GLY A 228 -8.87 -7.17 8.66
CA GLY A 228 -9.41 -8.46 8.21
C GLY A 228 -8.69 -9.04 7.00
N HIS A 229 -7.75 -8.28 6.43
CA HIS A 229 -6.81 -8.66 5.39
C HIS A 229 -5.57 -7.76 5.53
N PRO A 230 -4.36 -8.34 5.70
CA PRO A 230 -3.15 -7.55 5.88
C PRO A 230 -2.70 -6.96 4.55
N VAL A 231 -2.54 -5.64 4.53
CA VAL A 231 -1.99 -4.89 3.39
C VAL A 231 -0.83 -4.03 3.84
N GLN A 232 0.19 -3.93 2.99
CA GLN A 232 1.31 -3.02 3.21
C GLN A 232 0.94 -1.62 2.73
N VAL A 233 1.03 -0.63 3.61
CA VAL A 233 0.67 0.77 3.34
C VAL A 233 1.89 1.70 3.28
N GLY A 234 3.07 1.21 3.69
CA GLY A 234 4.30 1.99 3.64
C GLY A 234 5.57 1.15 3.71
N VAL A 235 6.70 1.80 3.43
CA VAL A 235 8.05 1.25 3.53
C VAL A 235 8.88 2.13 4.47
N ALA A 236 9.48 1.53 5.49
CA ALA A 236 10.26 2.26 6.50
C ALA A 236 11.42 3.03 5.85
N SER A 237 11.50 4.33 6.08
CA SER A 237 12.49 5.20 5.45
C SER A 237 13.42 5.80 6.50
N PHE A 238 12.89 6.65 7.38
CA PHE A 238 13.64 7.34 8.42
C PHE A 238 12.87 7.36 9.74
N ALA A 239 13.58 7.48 10.85
CA ALA A 239 13.00 7.60 12.19
C ALA A 239 13.31 8.97 12.78
N HIS A 240 12.40 9.52 13.59
CA HIS A 240 12.73 10.69 14.40
C HIS A 240 13.83 10.32 15.40
N VAL A 241 14.88 11.14 15.47
CA VAL A 241 15.95 11.04 16.45
C VAL A 241 16.07 12.37 17.20
N SER A 242 16.07 12.35 18.54
CA SER A 242 16.13 13.58 19.31
C SER A 242 17.51 14.26 19.27
N PHE A 243 17.52 15.59 19.39
CA PHE A 243 18.68 16.48 19.22
C PHE A 243 19.92 16.15 20.10
N PHE A 244 19.76 15.31 21.14
CA PHE A 244 20.83 14.91 22.06
C PHE A 244 21.17 13.41 22.00
N GLY A 245 20.60 12.64 21.08
CA GLY A 245 20.78 11.19 21.04
C GLY A 245 20.66 10.57 19.66
N THR A 246 21.15 9.33 19.56
CA THR A 246 20.93 8.42 18.43
C THR A 246 19.65 7.58 18.62
N GLU A 247 18.87 7.89 19.66
CA GLU A 247 17.71 7.12 20.10
C GLU A 247 16.49 7.46 19.25
N CYS A 248 15.91 6.43 18.62
CA CYS A 248 14.63 6.55 17.95
C CYS A 248 13.55 6.63 19.03
N ASP A 249 12.95 7.79 19.26
CA ASP A 249 12.15 8.05 20.47
C ASP A 249 10.77 8.66 20.17
N ASP A 250 10.35 8.66 18.90
CA ASP A 250 8.99 9.01 18.48
C ASP A 250 8.63 8.29 17.17
N ALA A 251 7.62 8.78 16.46
CA ALA A 251 7.18 8.26 15.18
C ALA A 251 8.27 8.32 14.09
N ALA A 252 8.06 7.51 13.06
CA ALA A 252 8.94 7.39 11.92
C ALA A 252 8.19 7.70 10.61
N GLY A 253 8.96 8.12 9.62
CA GLY A 253 8.51 8.36 8.26
C GLY A 253 8.65 7.10 7.40
N PHE A 254 7.60 6.84 6.62
CA PHE A 254 7.55 5.75 5.65
C PHE A 254 7.22 6.33 4.29
N ALA A 255 7.84 5.82 3.23
CA ALA A 255 7.37 6.08 1.88
C ALA A 255 5.99 5.43 1.72
N GLU A 256 4.97 6.22 1.42
CA GLU A 256 3.57 5.77 1.37
C GLU A 256 3.31 4.92 0.14
N LEU A 257 2.55 3.83 0.27
CA LEU A 257 2.11 3.02 -0.87
C LEU A 257 0.77 3.52 -1.41
N ALA A 258 0.68 4.83 -1.66
CA ALA A 258 -0.48 5.48 -2.24
C ALA A 258 -0.10 6.30 -3.49
N ASN A 259 -1.11 6.82 -4.18
CA ASN A 259 -0.95 7.85 -5.21
C ASN A 259 0.15 7.51 -6.26
N ALA A 260 1.12 8.42 -6.44
CA ALA A 260 2.18 8.32 -7.44
C ALA A 260 3.09 7.10 -7.20
N GLN A 261 3.46 6.84 -5.95
CA GLN A 261 4.32 5.73 -5.57
C GLN A 261 3.65 4.38 -5.84
N LEU A 262 2.36 4.27 -5.51
CA LEU A 262 1.58 3.07 -5.82
C LEU A 262 1.43 2.88 -7.33
N ALA A 263 1.27 3.96 -8.09
CA ALA A 263 1.18 3.90 -9.55
C ALA A 263 2.51 3.43 -10.17
N TRP A 264 3.65 3.94 -9.69
CA TRP A 264 4.98 3.46 -10.06
C TRP A 264 5.13 1.98 -9.74
N LEU A 265 4.83 1.59 -8.50
CA LEU A 265 4.97 0.22 -8.03
C LEU A 265 4.15 -0.76 -8.89
N ALA A 266 2.89 -0.43 -9.14
CA ALA A 266 1.98 -1.20 -9.97
C ALA A 266 2.39 -1.26 -11.45
N GLN A 267 2.95 -0.18 -11.99
CA GLN A 267 3.45 -0.14 -13.36
C GLN A 267 4.72 -0.98 -13.54
N THR A 268 5.61 -0.96 -12.54
CA THR A 268 6.88 -1.70 -12.55
C THR A 268 6.70 -3.16 -12.18
N VAL A 269 5.71 -3.47 -11.33
CA VAL A 269 5.34 -4.84 -10.91
C VAL A 269 3.86 -5.10 -11.23
N PRO A 270 3.50 -5.35 -12.51
CA PRO A 270 2.10 -5.44 -12.94
C PRO A 270 1.28 -6.54 -12.26
N SER A 271 1.95 -7.55 -11.68
CA SER A 271 1.29 -8.62 -10.92
C SER A 271 0.65 -8.15 -9.61
N ILE A 272 1.00 -6.97 -9.10
CA ILE A 272 0.36 -6.38 -7.92
C ILE A 272 -1.08 -5.95 -8.23
N VAL A 273 -1.33 -5.42 -9.43
CA VAL A 273 -2.65 -4.87 -9.80
C VAL A 273 -3.76 -5.92 -9.73
N PRO A 274 -3.60 -7.15 -10.28
CA PRO A 274 -4.55 -8.23 -10.05
C PRO A 274 -4.76 -8.57 -8.57
N GLY A 275 -3.72 -8.38 -7.75
CA GLY A 275 -3.75 -8.62 -6.31
C GLY A 275 -4.63 -7.63 -5.53
N TRP A 276 -4.85 -6.42 -6.05
CA TRP A 276 -5.74 -5.45 -5.42
C TRP A 276 -7.22 -5.88 -5.40
N GLY A 277 -7.59 -6.87 -6.24
CA GLY A 277 -8.96 -7.36 -6.34
C GLY A 277 -9.88 -6.45 -7.15
N SER A 278 -11.18 -6.60 -6.97
CA SER A 278 -12.18 -5.79 -7.67
C SER A 278 -12.24 -4.38 -7.09
N CYS A 279 -12.27 -3.38 -7.96
CA CYS A 279 -12.53 -2.00 -7.61
C CYS A 279 -13.96 -1.60 -7.98
N LEU A 280 -14.41 -0.42 -7.53
CA LEU A 280 -15.68 0.17 -8.01
C LEU A 280 -15.37 1.26 -9.04
N SER A 281 -16.01 1.16 -10.20
CA SER A 281 -15.96 2.18 -11.25
C SER A 281 -16.61 3.48 -10.75
N PRO A 282 -16.41 4.62 -11.45
CA PRO A 282 -17.14 5.85 -11.16
C PRO A 282 -18.67 5.71 -11.21
N THR A 283 -19.19 4.68 -11.87
CA THR A 283 -20.63 4.35 -11.95
C THR A 283 -21.09 3.40 -10.83
N GLY A 284 -20.21 3.07 -9.87
CA GLY A 284 -20.50 2.16 -8.75
C GLY A 284 -20.56 0.68 -9.13
N SER A 285 -20.15 0.32 -10.34
CA SER A 285 -20.12 -1.08 -10.80
C SER A 285 -18.74 -1.70 -10.52
N PRO A 286 -18.65 -3.00 -10.19
CA PRO A 286 -17.36 -3.68 -10.09
C PRO A 286 -16.55 -3.54 -11.39
N GLY A 287 -15.25 -3.32 -11.25
CA GLY A 287 -14.34 -3.12 -12.36
C GLY A 287 -12.97 -3.74 -12.11
N THR A 288 -12.14 -3.65 -13.14
CA THR A 288 -10.74 -4.06 -13.12
C THR A 288 -9.88 -2.85 -12.80
N PRO A 289 -8.89 -2.98 -11.91
CA PRO A 289 -8.03 -1.86 -11.60
C PRO A 289 -6.88 -1.71 -12.57
N HIS A 290 -6.43 -0.47 -12.72
CA HIS A 290 -5.35 -0.09 -13.61
C HIS A 290 -4.50 1.00 -12.99
N ALA A 291 -3.21 1.00 -13.33
CA ALA A 291 -2.27 2.03 -12.96
C ALA A 291 -1.37 2.36 -14.14
N LEU A 292 -1.01 3.64 -14.26
CA LEU A 292 0.00 4.14 -15.20
C LEU A 292 0.96 5.06 -14.48
N TYR A 293 2.23 4.96 -14.86
CA TYR A 293 3.29 5.85 -14.38
C TYR A 293 4.37 5.99 -15.46
N GLY A 294 4.66 7.22 -15.91
CA GLY A 294 5.60 7.41 -17.01
C GLY A 294 5.95 8.87 -17.29
N THR A 295 6.73 9.12 -18.34
CA THR A 295 7.20 10.47 -18.72
C THR A 295 6.28 11.17 -19.72
N THR A 296 5.24 10.50 -20.20
CA THR A 296 4.28 11.05 -21.17
C THR A 296 2.98 11.41 -20.46
N SER A 297 2.55 12.67 -20.61
CA SER A 297 1.26 13.13 -20.10
C SER A 297 0.10 12.48 -20.87
N PHE A 298 -1.02 12.28 -20.19
CA PHE A 298 -2.26 11.76 -20.76
C PHE A 298 -3.47 12.41 -20.08
N PRO A 299 -4.66 12.41 -20.72
CA PRO A 299 -5.84 13.07 -20.17
C PRO A 299 -6.18 12.56 -18.76
N GLY A 300 -6.30 13.49 -17.81
CA GLY A 300 -6.62 13.17 -16.41
C GLY A 300 -5.44 12.67 -15.57
N ALA A 301 -4.23 12.59 -16.13
CA ALA A 301 -3.03 12.26 -15.36
C ALA A 301 -2.73 13.34 -14.32
N LYS A 302 -2.30 12.90 -13.13
CA LYS A 302 -1.66 13.75 -12.13
C LYS A 302 -0.16 13.77 -12.37
N GLN A 303 0.52 14.81 -11.89
CA GLN A 303 1.96 14.98 -12.06
C GLN A 303 2.69 14.60 -10.76
N ASP A 304 3.86 13.98 -10.92
CA ASP A 304 4.83 13.66 -9.87
C ASP A 304 6.22 13.97 -10.44
N GLY A 305 6.81 15.10 -10.03
CA GLY A 305 8.04 15.62 -10.63
C GLY A 305 7.97 15.75 -12.17
N ASN A 306 8.85 15.04 -12.87
CA ASN A 306 8.88 14.97 -14.33
C ASN A 306 8.03 13.83 -14.92
N ARG A 307 7.15 13.22 -14.11
CA ARG A 307 6.36 12.03 -14.45
C ARG A 307 4.86 12.29 -14.29
N TRP A 308 4.09 11.44 -14.93
CA TRP A 308 2.63 11.49 -15.01
C TRP A 308 2.08 10.15 -14.58
N TRP A 309 1.03 10.19 -13.76
CA TRP A 309 0.45 9.01 -13.16
C TRP A 309 -1.06 9.06 -13.08
N SER A 310 -1.65 7.87 -13.04
CA SER A 310 -3.07 7.68 -12.75
C SER A 310 -3.31 6.28 -12.22
N ILE A 311 -4.24 6.16 -11.29
CA ILE A 311 -4.80 4.89 -10.86
C ILE A 311 -6.31 5.00 -11.01
N TRP A 312 -6.93 4.04 -11.68
CA TRP A 312 -8.36 4.07 -11.93
C TRP A 312 -8.97 2.68 -11.93
N CYS A 313 -10.29 2.66 -11.78
CA CYS A 313 -11.10 1.47 -11.95
C CYS A 313 -11.77 1.50 -13.32
N GLU A 314 -11.42 0.58 -14.20
CA GLU A 314 -12.12 0.37 -15.46
C GLU A 314 -13.34 -0.50 -15.18
N GLY A 315 -14.53 0.10 -15.26
CA GLY A 315 -15.78 -0.63 -15.08
C GLY A 315 -15.90 -1.74 -16.12
N ALA A 316 -16.51 -2.87 -15.73
CA ALA A 316 -16.90 -3.87 -16.70
C ALA A 316 -17.71 -3.20 -17.83
N PRO A 317 -17.52 -3.62 -19.10
CA PRO A 317 -18.33 -3.11 -20.20
C PRO A 317 -19.80 -3.20 -19.79
N ALA A 318 -20.55 -2.11 -19.95
CA ALA A 318 -21.98 -2.15 -19.68
C ALA A 318 -22.58 -3.30 -20.51
N THR A 319 -23.41 -4.14 -19.87
CA THR A 319 -24.08 -5.24 -20.55
C THR A 319 -25.57 -5.20 -20.28
N VAL A 320 -26.34 -5.67 -21.26
CA VAL A 320 -27.80 -5.74 -21.24
C VAL A 320 -28.19 -7.17 -21.59
N LYS A 321 -29.15 -7.74 -20.85
CA LYS A 321 -29.74 -9.03 -21.21
C LYS A 321 -30.80 -8.82 -22.29
N VAL A 322 -30.72 -9.58 -23.37
CA VAL A 322 -31.73 -9.58 -24.43
C VAL A 322 -33.05 -10.12 -23.86
N PRO A 323 -34.17 -9.37 -23.94
CA PRO A 323 -35.48 -9.83 -23.48
C PRO A 323 -36.05 -10.95 -24.36
N ASP A 324 -37.08 -11.65 -23.88
CA ASP A 324 -37.84 -12.59 -24.70
C ASP A 324 -38.97 -11.86 -25.43
N LEU A 325 -38.79 -11.67 -26.73
CA LEU A 325 -39.69 -10.90 -27.60
C LEU A 325 -40.70 -11.79 -28.34
N ARG A 326 -40.66 -13.11 -28.11
CA ARG A 326 -41.52 -14.06 -28.83
C ARG A 326 -42.98 -13.84 -28.47
N GLY A 327 -43.83 -13.75 -29.48
CA GLY A 327 -45.26 -13.47 -29.34
C GLY A 327 -45.63 -11.98 -29.35
N GLU A 328 -44.65 -11.08 -29.37
CA GLU A 328 -44.90 -9.64 -29.49
C GLU A 328 -45.04 -9.21 -30.95
N SER A 329 -45.70 -8.07 -31.19
CA SER A 329 -45.61 -7.36 -32.45
C SER A 329 -44.23 -6.69 -32.61
N VAL A 330 -43.84 -6.37 -33.85
CA VAL A 330 -42.58 -5.64 -34.11
C VAL A 330 -42.53 -4.27 -33.42
N THR A 331 -43.69 -3.64 -33.20
CA THR A 331 -43.78 -2.35 -32.51
C THR A 331 -43.50 -2.50 -31.02
N GLU A 332 -44.14 -3.46 -30.36
CA GLU A 332 -43.91 -3.77 -28.94
C GLU A 332 -42.45 -4.17 -28.70
N ALA A 333 -41.93 -5.08 -29.53
CA ALA A 333 -40.55 -5.52 -29.46
C ALA A 333 -39.55 -4.36 -29.64
N LYS A 334 -39.91 -3.35 -30.43
CA LYS A 334 -39.07 -2.15 -30.59
C LYS A 334 -39.07 -1.28 -29.33
N ASP A 335 -40.22 -1.11 -28.70
CA ASP A 335 -40.35 -0.30 -27.49
C ASP A 335 -39.65 -0.99 -26.30
N ASP A 336 -39.80 -2.30 -26.16
CA ASP A 336 -39.15 -3.10 -25.11
C ASP A 336 -37.63 -3.14 -25.28
N LEU A 337 -37.14 -3.27 -26.51
CA LEU A 337 -35.71 -3.14 -26.78
C LEU A 337 -35.19 -1.73 -26.48
N ALA A 338 -35.92 -0.68 -26.89
CA ALA A 338 -35.52 0.70 -26.66
C ALA A 338 -35.45 1.05 -25.15
N ALA A 339 -36.37 0.51 -24.34
CA ALA A 339 -36.36 0.67 -22.88
C ALA A 339 -35.09 0.09 -22.23
N LEU A 340 -34.46 -0.90 -22.89
CA LEU A 340 -33.20 -1.52 -22.47
C LEU A 340 -31.97 -0.96 -23.19
N GLY A 341 -32.13 0.08 -24.01
CA GLY A 341 -31.05 0.65 -24.83
C GLY A 341 -30.59 -0.28 -25.95
N LEU A 342 -31.39 -1.26 -26.35
CA LEU A 342 -31.21 -2.11 -27.53
C LEU A 342 -32.04 -1.58 -28.70
N HIS A 343 -31.87 -2.13 -29.89
CA HIS A 343 -32.70 -1.78 -31.04
C HIS A 343 -33.06 -3.00 -31.89
N VAL A 344 -34.12 -2.89 -32.68
CA VAL A 344 -34.47 -3.91 -33.68
C VAL A 344 -33.43 -3.88 -34.79
N GLY A 345 -32.81 -5.04 -35.06
CA GLY A 345 -31.91 -5.25 -36.18
C GLY A 345 -32.66 -5.58 -37.46
N GLY A 346 -32.25 -6.65 -38.14
CA GLY A 346 -32.94 -7.18 -39.32
C GLY A 346 -34.27 -7.86 -38.97
N VAL A 347 -35.32 -7.57 -39.76
CA VAL A 347 -36.63 -8.21 -39.64
C VAL A 347 -36.85 -9.16 -40.83
N GLY A 348 -36.80 -10.46 -40.56
CA GLY A 348 -37.11 -11.53 -41.51
C GLY A 348 -38.55 -12.02 -41.41
N LEU A 349 -39.00 -12.75 -42.42
CA LEU A 349 -40.33 -13.37 -42.44
C LEU A 349 -40.22 -14.89 -42.56
N ALA A 350 -40.92 -15.62 -41.70
CA ALA A 350 -41.04 -17.08 -41.77
C ALA A 350 -42.51 -17.51 -41.89
N VAL A 351 -42.77 -18.57 -42.65
CA VAL A 351 -44.14 -19.09 -42.78
C VAL A 351 -44.53 -19.75 -41.45
N ASP A 352 -45.63 -19.31 -40.87
CA ASP A 352 -46.22 -19.93 -39.69
C ASP A 352 -47.38 -20.85 -40.10
N ASN A 353 -47.11 -22.15 -40.16
CA ASN A 353 -48.13 -23.14 -40.53
C ASN A 353 -49.20 -23.38 -39.43
N SER A 354 -48.94 -22.95 -38.19
CA SER A 354 -49.93 -23.01 -37.10
C SER A 354 -50.92 -21.85 -37.14
N CYS A 355 -50.51 -20.74 -37.77
CA CYS A 355 -51.21 -19.46 -37.78
C CYS A 355 -51.45 -18.84 -36.39
N GLU A 356 -50.74 -19.29 -35.36
CA GLU A 356 -50.83 -18.76 -34.00
C GLU A 356 -50.03 -17.46 -33.82
N LEU A 357 -49.01 -17.22 -34.65
CA LEU A 357 -48.06 -16.12 -34.54
C LEU A 357 -48.01 -15.24 -35.80
N ILE A 358 -49.13 -15.11 -36.52
CA ILE A 358 -49.21 -14.23 -37.69
C ILE A 358 -49.01 -12.77 -37.29
N ASN A 359 -48.06 -12.10 -37.95
CA ASN A 359 -47.61 -10.73 -37.64
C ASN A 359 -46.93 -10.57 -36.26
N LEU A 360 -46.63 -11.67 -35.58
CA LEU A 360 -45.92 -11.69 -34.30
C LEU A 360 -44.50 -12.27 -34.47
N VAL A 361 -43.61 -11.94 -33.54
CA VAL A 361 -42.25 -12.47 -33.48
C VAL A 361 -42.30 -13.96 -33.16
N MET A 362 -41.87 -14.79 -34.10
CA MET A 362 -41.72 -16.25 -33.92
C MET A 362 -40.36 -16.62 -33.33
N ALA A 363 -39.32 -15.88 -33.71
CA ALA A 363 -37.96 -16.11 -33.26
C ALA A 363 -37.17 -14.80 -33.26
N GLN A 364 -36.12 -14.77 -32.47
CA GLN A 364 -35.19 -13.66 -32.35
C GLN A 364 -33.75 -14.16 -32.37
N SER A 365 -32.82 -13.28 -32.71
CA SER A 365 -31.39 -13.50 -32.55
C SER A 365 -30.69 -12.19 -32.18
N PRO A 366 -29.94 -12.09 -31.07
CA PRO A 366 -29.61 -13.19 -30.14
C PRO A 366 -30.80 -13.74 -29.34
N ALA A 367 -30.62 -14.95 -28.78
CA ALA A 367 -31.65 -15.63 -28.00
C ALA A 367 -31.97 -14.89 -26.68
N PRO A 368 -33.17 -15.07 -26.10
CA PRO A 368 -33.52 -14.49 -24.80
C PRO A 368 -32.49 -14.83 -23.72
N GLY A 369 -32.15 -13.85 -22.88
CA GLY A 369 -31.14 -14.00 -21.82
C GLY A 369 -29.69 -13.86 -22.27
N THR A 370 -29.42 -13.75 -23.59
CA THR A 370 -28.06 -13.47 -24.09
C THR A 370 -27.59 -12.11 -23.57
N VAL A 371 -26.34 -12.04 -23.11
CA VAL A 371 -25.71 -10.80 -22.64
C VAL A 371 -25.04 -10.09 -23.82
N VAL A 372 -25.43 -8.84 -24.08
CA VAL A 372 -24.93 -8.03 -25.19
C VAL A 372 -24.55 -6.62 -24.72
N SER A 373 -23.78 -5.88 -25.53
CA SER A 373 -23.49 -4.46 -25.23
C SER A 373 -24.74 -3.59 -25.45
N PRO A 374 -24.93 -2.49 -24.68
CA PRO A 374 -25.90 -1.46 -25.01
C PRO A 374 -25.78 -1.02 -26.46
N GLY A 375 -26.92 -0.72 -27.07
CA GLY A 375 -27.00 -0.37 -28.48
C GLY A 375 -26.91 -1.56 -29.44
N SER A 376 -26.81 -2.81 -28.96
CA SER A 376 -26.83 -3.99 -29.83
C SER A 376 -28.19 -4.17 -30.52
N GLY A 377 -28.14 -4.70 -31.75
CA GLY A 377 -29.33 -5.02 -32.53
C GLY A 377 -29.85 -6.44 -32.24
N VAL A 378 -31.17 -6.60 -32.15
CA VAL A 378 -31.83 -7.91 -32.05
C VAL A 378 -32.63 -8.15 -33.34
N ASN A 379 -32.23 -9.16 -34.10
CA ASN A 379 -32.90 -9.56 -35.32
C ASN A 379 -34.19 -10.32 -34.98
N LEU A 380 -35.27 -10.03 -35.69
CA LEU A 380 -36.58 -10.61 -35.49
C LEU A 380 -36.98 -11.47 -36.69
N THR A 381 -37.66 -12.58 -36.45
CA THR A 381 -38.34 -13.37 -37.46
C THR A 381 -39.82 -13.34 -37.19
N VAL A 382 -40.60 -12.77 -38.11
CA VAL A 382 -42.05 -12.54 -37.95
C VAL A 382 -42.86 -13.55 -38.75
N GLY A 383 -43.94 -14.06 -38.16
CA GLY A 383 -44.82 -15.03 -38.79
C GLY A 383 -45.61 -14.42 -39.95
N LYS A 384 -45.53 -15.06 -41.12
CA LYS A 384 -46.38 -14.76 -42.28
C LYS A 384 -47.32 -15.91 -42.58
N ARG A 385 -48.50 -15.57 -43.12
CA ARG A 385 -49.55 -16.54 -43.43
C ARG A 385 -49.10 -17.56 -44.49
N PRO A 386 -49.41 -18.85 -44.31
CA PRO A 386 -49.15 -19.89 -45.32
C PRO A 386 -50.09 -19.73 -46.53
N LYS A 387 -49.73 -20.35 -47.65
CA LYS A 387 -50.57 -20.35 -48.86
C LYS A 387 -51.83 -21.22 -48.71
N ASN A 388 -51.74 -22.24 -47.86
CA ASN A 388 -52.86 -23.14 -47.57
C ASN A 388 -53.67 -22.59 -46.38
N PRO A 389 -54.96 -22.97 -46.24
CA PRO A 389 -55.75 -22.62 -45.07
C PRO A 389 -55.06 -23.07 -43.78
N CYS A 390 -55.16 -22.25 -42.73
CA CYS A 390 -54.69 -22.60 -41.40
C CYS A 390 -55.44 -23.85 -40.89
N PRO A 391 -54.76 -24.74 -40.12
CA PRO A 391 -55.36 -25.95 -39.55
C PRO A 391 -56.60 -25.72 -38.68
#